data_AF-A0AAU9MUK1-F1
#
_entry.id   AF-A0AAU9MUK1-F1
#
_cell.length_a   1.000
_cell.length_b   1.000
_cell.length_c   1.000
_cell.angle_alpha   90.00
_cell.angle_beta   90.00
_cell.angle_gamma   90.00
#
_symmetry.space_group_name_H-M   'P 1'
#
loop_
_entity.id
_entity.type
_entity.pdbx_description
1 polymer ?
#
loop_
_entity_poly.entity_id
_entity_poly.type
_entity_poly.pdbx_seq_one_letter_code
_entity_poly.pdbx_strand_id
1 'polypeptide(L)'
;MNAVVTAHAYFNDSQRQANKDADVISGLNVLCIINEPIAAAIAYGLDKKATRVGEKNVLTFDLGGGIFDVSLLTIEEGIYEVKSTAGDTHYNPCQIP
;
A
#
# COMPACT_ATOMS: atom_id res chain seq x y z
N MET A 1 9.20 -14.11 15.11
CA MET A 1 8.02 -14.10 14.22
C MET A 1 8.43 -13.44 12.93
N ASN A 2 8.15 -14.04 11.77
CA ASN A 2 8.47 -13.44 10.47
C ASN A 2 7.27 -12.65 9.97
N ALA A 3 7.49 -11.46 9.43
CA ALA A 3 6.44 -10.59 8.95
C ALA A 3 6.81 -9.95 7.60
N VAL A 4 5.79 -9.75 6.77
CA VAL A 4 5.80 -8.79 5.67
C VAL A 4 4.98 -7.60 6.14
N VAL A 5 5.52 -6.39 5.97
CA VAL A 5 4.91 -5.18 6.53
C VAL A 5 4.54 -4.24 5.39
N THR A 6 3.41 -3.56 5.51
CA THR A 6 2.98 -2.55 4.54
C THR A 6 3.46 -1.16 4.95
N ALA A 7 3.74 -0.31 3.97
CA ALA A 7 4.00 1.11 4.18
C ALA A 7 3.31 1.94 3.08
N HIS A 8 3.07 3.22 3.37
CA HIS A 8 2.51 4.15 2.38
C HIS A 8 3.40 4.23 1.14
N ALA A 9 2.77 4.29 -0.03
CA ALA A 9 3.47 4.27 -1.32
C ALA A 9 4.43 5.46 -1.50
N TYR A 10 4.13 6.61 -0.88
CA TYR A 10 4.95 7.83 -0.96
C TYR A 10 6.00 7.96 0.15
N PHE A 11 6.16 6.96 1.04
CA PHE A 11 7.23 6.99 2.03
C PHE A 11 8.60 6.94 1.35
N ASN A 12 9.45 7.89 1.72
CA ASN A 12 10.86 7.89 1.33
C ASN A 12 11.66 6.83 2.11
N ASP A 13 12.90 6.60 1.71
CA ASP A 13 13.76 5.57 2.28
C ASP A 13 13.97 5.73 3.80
N SER A 14 14.05 6.97 4.28
CA SER A 14 14.22 7.26 5.71
C SER A 14 12.98 6.85 6.52
N GLN A 15 11.78 7.18 6.03
CA GLN A 15 10.52 6.78 6.66
C GLN A 15 10.33 5.26 6.64
N ARG A 16 10.71 4.59 5.54
CA ARG A 16 10.69 3.13 5.45
C ARG A 16 11.66 2.47 6.42
N GLN A 17 12.85 3.04 6.57
CA GLN A 17 13.84 2.54 7.53
C GLN A 17 13.35 2.71 8.97
N ALA A 18 12.76 3.87 9.29
CA ALA A 18 12.18 4.12 10.61
C ALA A 18 11.06 3.11 10.96
N ASN A 19 10.17 2.80 10.00
CA ASN A 19 9.16 1.75 10.18
C ASN A 19 9.81 0.38 10.43
N LYS A 20 10.80 0.01 9.61
CA LYS A 20 11.51 -1.27 9.76
C LYS A 20 12.17 -1.39 11.13
N ASP A 21 12.80 -0.32 11.60
CA ASP A 21 13.48 -0.30 12.89
C ASP A 21 12.47 -0.46 14.03
N ALA A 22 11.31 0.19 13.95
CA ALA A 22 10.22 0.02 14.92
C ALA A 22 9.70 -1.43 14.96
N ASP A 23 9.55 -2.08 13.81
CA ASP A 23 9.14 -3.49 13.73
C ASP A 23 10.18 -4.44 14.32
N VAL A 24 11.47 -4.18 14.07
CA VAL A 24 12.59 -4.95 14.64
C VAL A 24 12.65 -4.79 16.16
N ILE A 25 12.46 -3.56 16.68
CA ILE A 25 12.36 -3.29 18.12
C ILE A 25 11.18 -4.07 18.73
N SER A 26 10.09 -4.23 17.99
CA SER A 26 8.92 -5.02 18.38
C SER A 26 9.15 -6.54 18.31
N GLY A 27 10.36 -6.99 17.94
CA GLY A 27 10.73 -8.41 17.87
C GLY A 27 10.30 -9.10 16.57
N LEU A 28 9.93 -8.34 15.54
CA LEU A 28 9.57 -8.87 14.23
C LEU A 28 10.81 -9.02 13.34
N ASN A 29 10.91 -10.17 12.67
CA ASN A 29 11.83 -10.33 11.56
C ASN A 29 11.14 -9.89 10.27
N VAL A 30 11.41 -8.65 9.85
CA VAL A 30 10.82 -8.03 8.65
C VAL A 30 11.48 -8.60 7.39
N LEU A 31 10.74 -9.43 6.66
CA LEU A 31 11.21 -10.07 5.43
C LEU A 31 11.26 -9.08 4.25
N CYS A 32 10.21 -8.28 4.11
CA CYS A 32 10.14 -7.18 3.15
C CYS A 32 9.10 -6.15 3.58
N ILE A 33 9.28 -4.93 3.09
CA ILE A 33 8.28 -3.87 3.17
C ILE A 33 7.70 -3.71 1.77
N ILE A 34 6.37 -3.76 1.67
CA ILE A 34 5.64 -3.60 0.40
C ILE A 34 4.74 -2.37 0.46
N ASN A 35 4.41 -1.81 -0.70
CA ASN A 35 3.48 -0.69 -0.78
C ASN A 35 2.08 -1.17 -0.42
N GLU A 36 1.42 -0.43 0.45
CA GLU A 36 0.04 -0.69 0.86
C GLU A 36 -0.94 -0.86 -0.31
N PRO A 37 -1.00 0.02 -1.33
CA PRO A 37 -1.93 -0.17 -2.44
C PRO A 37 -1.65 -1.45 -3.25
N ILE A 38 -0.39 -1.91 -3.32
CA ILE A 38 -0.04 -3.18 -3.95
C ILE A 38 -0.48 -4.35 -3.08
N ALA A 39 -0.27 -4.26 -1.76
CA ALA A 39 -0.74 -5.27 -0.81
C ALA A 39 -2.26 -5.44 -0.87
N ALA A 40 -3.01 -4.34 -0.96
CA ALA A 40 -4.45 -4.36 -1.16
C ALA A 40 -4.82 -5.04 -2.48
N ALA A 41 -4.17 -4.68 -3.60
CA ALA A 41 -4.43 -5.30 -4.90
C ALA A 41 -4.15 -6.82 -4.93
N ILE A 42 -3.11 -7.28 -4.22
CA ILE A 42 -2.81 -8.71 -4.01
C ILE A 42 -3.90 -9.38 -3.18
N ALA A 43 -4.34 -8.76 -2.07
CA ALA A 43 -5.37 -9.31 -1.19
C ALA A 43 -6.72 -9.51 -1.91
N TYR A 44 -7.09 -8.58 -2.81
CA TYR A 44 -8.28 -8.70 -3.65
C TYR A 44 -8.14 -9.73 -4.80
N GLY A 45 -6.96 -10.34 -4.96
CA GLY A 45 -6.67 -11.31 -6.02
C GLY A 45 -6.79 -10.73 -7.42
N LEU A 46 -6.43 -9.45 -7.58
CA LEU A 46 -6.59 -8.73 -8.84
C LEU A 46 -5.58 -9.20 -9.91
N ASP A 47 -4.43 -9.76 -9.52
CA ASP A 47 -3.48 -10.48 -10.39
C ASP A 47 -4.14 -11.64 -11.14
N LYS A 48 -4.87 -12.49 -10.41
CA LYS A 48 -5.54 -13.68 -10.96
C LYS A 48 -6.69 -13.32 -11.90
N LYS A 49 -7.23 -12.11 -11.74
CA LYS A 49 -8.27 -11.56 -12.62
C LYS A 49 -7.67 -10.82 -13.82
N ALA A 50 -6.49 -10.20 -13.68
CA ALA A 50 -5.80 -9.49 -14.76
C ALA A 50 -5.24 -10.44 -15.82
N THR A 51 -4.68 -11.59 -15.39
CA THR A 51 -4.19 -12.66 -16.29
C THR A 51 -5.23 -13.19 -17.29
N ARG A 52 -6.53 -12.94 -17.10
CA ARG A 52 -7.61 -13.35 -18.02
C ARG A 52 -8.07 -12.25 -18.97
N VAL A 53 -7.72 -10.99 -18.69
CA VAL A 53 -8.28 -9.80 -19.36
C VAL A 53 -7.22 -8.69 -19.36
N GLY A 54 -6.14 -8.87 -20.12
CA GLY A 54 -5.14 -7.84 -20.44
C GLY A 54 -4.65 -6.96 -19.26
N GLU A 55 -4.16 -5.77 -19.61
CA GLU A 55 -3.83 -4.71 -18.65
C GLU A 55 -5.08 -4.26 -17.87
N LYS A 56 -4.96 -4.09 -16.55
CA LYS A 56 -6.02 -3.55 -15.70
C LYS A 56 -5.57 -2.36 -14.89
N ASN A 57 -6.38 -1.31 -14.93
CA ASN A 57 -6.24 -0.17 -14.03
C ASN A 57 -7.11 -0.38 -12.80
N VAL A 58 -6.51 -0.19 -11.62
CA VAL A 58 -7.11 -0.39 -10.30
C VAL A 58 -6.94 0.90 -9.51
N LEU A 59 -8.05 1.44 -9.02
CA LEU A 59 -8.03 2.54 -8.07
C LEU A 59 -8.14 1.96 -6.66
N THR A 60 -7.14 2.18 -5.82
CA THR A 60 -7.23 1.89 -4.38
C THR A 60 -7.61 3.16 -3.65
N PHE A 61 -8.53 3.02 -2.72
CA PHE A 61 -9.06 4.10 -1.90
C PHE A 61 -8.92 3.67 -0.44
N ASP A 62 -7.99 4.30 0.27
CA ASP A 62 -7.69 4.06 1.67
C ASP A 62 -8.14 5.25 2.51
N LEU A 63 -9.02 4.97 3.48
CA LEU A 63 -9.55 5.92 4.44
C LEU A 63 -9.19 5.44 5.84
N GLY A 64 -8.07 5.95 6.34
CA GLY A 64 -7.63 5.72 7.70
C GLY A 64 -8.24 6.72 8.70
N GLY A 65 -7.89 6.57 9.98
CA GLY A 65 -8.45 7.39 11.07
C GLY A 65 -8.05 8.87 11.05
N GLY A 66 -7.12 9.28 10.19
CA GLY A 66 -6.63 10.66 10.07
C GLY A 66 -5.90 10.95 8.75
N ILE A 67 -5.95 10.01 7.80
CA ILE A 67 -5.24 10.06 6.52
C ILE A 67 -6.15 9.51 5.44
N PHE A 68 -6.09 10.13 4.27
CA PHE A 68 -6.84 9.74 3.09
C PHE A 68 -5.88 9.54 1.94
N ASP A 69 -5.79 8.34 1.40
CA ASP A 69 -4.87 8.02 0.31
C ASP A 69 -5.60 7.32 -0.84
N VAL A 70 -5.39 7.83 -2.05
CA VAL A 70 -5.90 7.25 -3.30
C VAL A 70 -4.71 6.94 -4.20
N SER A 71 -4.62 5.71 -4.71
CA SER A 71 -3.60 5.34 -5.68
C SER A 71 -4.22 4.69 -6.91
N LEU A 72 -3.68 5.01 -8.08
CA LEU A 72 -3.96 4.32 -9.33
C LEU A 72 -2.82 3.34 -9.60
N LEU A 73 -3.17 2.07 -9.78
CA LEU A 73 -2.26 1.00 -10.12
C LEU A 73 -2.61 0.41 -11.47
N THR A 74 -1.58 0.01 -12.19
CA THR A 74 -1.72 -0.85 -13.36
C THR A 74 -1.25 -2.25 -12.99
N ILE A 75 -2.02 -3.26 -13.39
CA ILE A 75 -1.70 -4.67 -13.21
C ILE A 75 -1.66 -5.34 -14.56
N GLU A 76 -0.51 -5.90 -14.91
CA GLU A 76 -0.30 -6.62 -16.16
C GLU A 76 0.61 -7.82 -15.89
N GLU A 77 0.17 -9.03 -16.27
CA GLU A 77 0.93 -10.28 -16.11
C GLU A 77 1.51 -10.52 -14.69
N GLY A 78 0.86 -10.00 -13.64
CA GLY A 78 1.31 -10.11 -12.26
C GLY A 78 2.33 -9.05 -11.82
N ILE A 79 2.69 -8.12 -12.71
CA ILE A 79 3.46 -6.92 -12.41
C ILE A 79 2.48 -5.85 -11.92
N TYR A 80 2.82 -5.22 -10.80
CA TYR A 80 2.06 -4.13 -10.20
C TYR A 80 2.86 -2.85 -10.29
N GLU A 81 2.29 -1.83 -10.93
CA GLU A 81 2.91 -0.52 -11.06
C GLU A 81 2.00 0.56 -10.50
N VAL A 82 2.50 1.36 -9.55
CA VAL A 82 1.77 2.55 -9.06
C VAL A 82 1.99 3.68 -10.06
N LYS A 83 0.93 4.12 -10.73
CA LYS A 83 0.97 5.20 -11.72
C LYS A 83 0.86 6.58 -11.09
N SER A 84 0.03 6.69 -10.06
CA SER A 84 -0.15 7.93 -9.30
C SER A 84 -0.66 7.64 -7.91
N THR A 85 -0.29 8.50 -6.97
CA THR A 85 -0.82 8.50 -5.60
C THR A 85 -1.13 9.93 -5.23
N ALA A 86 -2.31 10.17 -4.69
CA ALA A 86 -2.78 11.45 -4.18
C ALA A 86 -3.51 11.22 -2.86
N GLY A 87 -3.45 12.17 -1.96
CA GLY A 87 -4.02 11.98 -0.63
C GLY A 87 -3.86 13.23 0.23
N ASP A 88 -4.49 13.18 1.40
CA ASP A 88 -4.40 14.20 2.43
C ASP A 88 -4.01 13.53 3.76
N THR A 89 -2.80 13.84 4.23
CA THR A 89 -2.24 13.33 5.49
C THR A 89 -2.83 14.02 6.73
N HIS A 90 -3.74 14.98 6.54
CA HIS A 90 -4.47 15.68 7.61
C HIS A 90 -5.99 15.47 7.52
N TYR A 91 -6.45 14.54 6.69
CA TYR A 91 -7.86 14.23 6.55
C TYR A 91 -8.39 13.47 7.76
N ASN A 92 -9.04 14.18 8.69
CA ASN A 92 -9.60 13.60 9.91
C ASN A 92 -11.10 13.25 9.73
N PRO A 93 -11.47 11.99 9.44
CA PRO A 93 -12.89 11.59 9.35
C PRO A 93 -13.63 11.76 10.69
N CYS A 94 -12.90 11.84 11.81
CA CYS A 94 -13.47 12.13 13.12
C CYS A 94 -13.91 13.61 13.31
N GLN A 95 -13.68 14.48 12.31
CA GLN A 95 -14.16 15.87 12.27
C GLN A 95 -15.32 16.09 11.28
N ILE A 96 -15.82 15.04 10.63
CA ILE A 96 -17.03 15.15 9.82
C ILE A 96 -18.21 15.29 10.80
N PRO A 97 -18.98 16.40 10.76
CA PRO A 97 -20.04 16.70 11.72
C PRO A 97 -21.21 15.73 11.69
#